data_AF-A0A2A2ID67-F1
#
_entry.id   AF-A0A2A2ID67-F1
#
_cell.length_a   1.000
_cell.length_b   1.000
_cell.length_c   1.000
_cell.angle_alpha   90.00
_cell.angle_beta   90.00
_cell.angle_gamma   90.00
#
_symmetry.space_group_name_H-M   'P 1'
#
loop_
_entity.id
_entity.type
_entity.pdbx_description
1 polymer ?
#
loop_
_entity_poly.entity_id
_entity_poly.type
_entity_poly.pdbx_seq_one_letter_code
_entity_poly.pdbx_strand_id
1 'polypeptide(L)'
;MENKTDQHENQATELRKLLDEVQQGEKEVQEQQITEAEAESEAEMEQVRDIDILNLPPRKEVHGKMLKRTHIKISIPLLRLLFVIILLLGIGVGAYYFYGEEMIDMFSNI
;
A
#
# COMPACT_ATOMS: atom_id res chain seq x y z
N MET A 1 -35.76 -21.62 36.69
CA MET A 1 -35.21 -20.99 35.48
C MET A 1 -33.84 -20.44 35.83
N GLU A 2 -32.85 -21.31 35.95
CA GLU A 2 -31.51 -21.02 36.49
C GLU A 2 -30.51 -21.74 35.58
N ASN A 3 -30.10 -21.06 34.50
CA ASN A 3 -29.13 -21.62 33.55
C ASN A 3 -28.54 -20.54 32.61
N LYS A 4 -29.28 -19.44 32.36
CA LYS A 4 -28.85 -18.38 31.43
C LYS A 4 -27.83 -17.41 32.05
N THR A 5 -27.85 -17.23 33.36
CA THR A 5 -26.96 -16.29 34.07
C THR A 5 -25.53 -16.82 34.16
N ASP A 6 -25.37 -18.13 34.45
CA ASP A 6 -24.06 -18.76 34.61
C ASP A 6 -23.24 -18.82 33.32
N GLN A 7 -23.90 -18.97 32.15
CA GLN A 7 -23.20 -18.91 30.87
C GLN A 7 -22.67 -17.50 30.56
N HIS A 8 -23.42 -16.47 30.95
CA HIS A 8 -23.04 -15.08 30.70
C HIS A 8 -21.87 -14.63 31.59
N GLU A 9 -21.82 -15.12 32.85
CA GLU A 9 -20.70 -14.88 33.75
C GLU A 9 -19.40 -15.58 33.30
N ASN A 10 -19.53 -16.80 32.78
CA ASN A 10 -18.38 -17.53 32.22
C ASN A 10 -17.80 -16.83 30.98
N GLN A 11 -18.66 -16.33 30.08
CA GLN A 11 -18.21 -15.56 28.91
C GLN A 11 -17.50 -14.26 29.29
N ALA A 12 -18.03 -13.52 30.28
CA ALA A 12 -17.41 -12.28 30.73
C ALA A 12 -16.04 -12.53 31.40
N THR A 13 -15.87 -13.67 32.07
CA THR A 13 -14.62 -14.07 32.71
C THR A 13 -13.56 -14.46 31.68
N GLU A 14 -13.96 -15.16 30.63
CA GLU A 14 -13.07 -15.54 29.51
C GLU A 14 -12.56 -14.32 28.74
N LEU A 15 -13.44 -13.34 28.48
CA LEU A 15 -13.05 -12.08 27.81
C LEU A 15 -12.06 -11.26 28.64
N ARG A 16 -12.22 -11.20 29.97
CA ARG A 16 -11.26 -10.51 30.86
C ARG A 16 -9.89 -11.16 30.83
N LYS A 17 -9.83 -12.49 30.78
CA LYS A 17 -8.58 -13.24 30.71
C LYS A 17 -7.82 -12.97 29.40
N LEU A 18 -8.52 -12.96 28.26
CA LEU A 18 -7.91 -12.66 26.96
C LEU A 18 -7.41 -11.22 26.86
N LEU A 19 -8.14 -10.26 27.46
CA LEU A 19 -7.72 -8.86 27.49
C LEU A 19 -6.43 -8.67 28.31
N ASP A 20 -6.34 -9.34 29.46
CA ASP A 20 -5.17 -9.25 30.35
C ASP A 20 -3.93 -9.88 29.72
N GLU A 21 -4.09 -10.99 28.97
CA GLU A 21 -3.00 -11.63 28.22
C GLU A 21 -2.44 -10.73 27.10
N VAL A 22 -3.31 -10.06 26.34
CA VAL A 22 -2.88 -9.11 25.29
C VAL A 22 -2.19 -7.89 25.92
N GLN A 23 -2.76 -7.35 27.01
CA GLN A 23 -2.21 -6.16 27.66
C GLN A 23 -0.86 -6.43 28.34
N GLN A 24 -0.63 -7.64 28.86
CA GLN A 24 0.66 -8.05 29.40
C GLN A 24 1.70 -8.27 28.28
N GLY A 25 1.31 -8.94 27.19
CA GLY A 25 2.19 -9.12 26.02
C GLY A 25 2.62 -7.79 25.37
N GLU A 26 1.74 -6.78 25.33
CA GLU A 26 2.08 -5.45 24.81
C GLU A 26 3.04 -4.66 25.71
N LYS A 27 2.99 -4.87 27.04
CA LYS A 27 3.90 -4.22 27.99
C LYS A 27 5.31 -4.80 27.96
N GLU A 28 5.41 -6.13 27.88
CA GLU A 28 6.71 -6.82 27.79
C GLU A 28 7.45 -6.47 26.48
N VAL A 29 6.72 -6.31 25.37
CA VAL A 29 7.29 -5.90 24.07
C VAL A 29 7.72 -4.41 24.06
N GLN A 30 7.03 -3.54 24.80
CA GLN A 30 7.41 -2.13 24.92
C GLN A 30 8.64 -1.92 25.82
N GLU A 31 8.76 -2.60 26.95
CA GLU A 31 9.92 -2.43 27.86
C GLU A 31 11.24 -2.95 27.25
N GLN A 32 11.20 -4.00 26.44
CA GLN A 32 12.39 -4.52 25.76
C GLN A 32 12.86 -3.64 24.59
N GLN A 33 11.96 -2.92 23.90
CA GLN A 33 12.34 -2.06 22.77
C GLN A 33 12.89 -0.68 23.18
N ILE A 34 12.52 -0.17 24.35
CA ILE A 34 12.96 1.16 24.82
C ILE A 34 14.43 1.10 25.29
N THR A 35 14.86 0.00 25.91
CA THR A 35 16.19 -0.10 26.54
C THR A 35 17.34 -0.22 25.53
N GLU A 36 17.11 -0.81 24.35
CA GLU A 36 18.15 -0.93 23.30
C GLU A 36 18.18 0.28 22.36
N ALA A 37 17.07 1.00 22.18
CA ALA A 37 17.00 2.15 21.26
C ALA A 37 17.54 3.48 21.84
N GLU A 38 17.54 3.65 23.17
CA GLU A 38 18.00 4.89 23.81
C GLU A 38 19.53 4.95 23.95
N ALA A 39 20.23 3.81 24.05
CA ALA A 39 21.69 3.77 24.23
C ALA A 39 22.49 4.07 22.95
N GLU A 40 21.95 3.79 21.75
CA GLU A 40 22.57 4.18 20.47
C GLU A 40 22.21 5.61 20.04
N SER A 41 21.09 6.15 20.52
CA SER A 41 20.56 7.46 20.14
C SER A 41 21.31 8.65 20.76
N GLU A 42 21.81 8.50 21.99
CA GLU A 42 22.54 9.59 22.68
C GLU A 42 23.91 9.88 22.06
N ALA A 43 24.61 8.85 21.56
CA ALA A 43 25.91 9.01 20.91
C ALA A 43 25.81 9.65 19.51
N GLU A 44 24.70 9.44 18.80
CA GLU A 44 24.43 10.09 17.51
C GLU A 44 23.91 11.53 17.68
N MET A 45 23.15 11.82 18.76
CA MET A 45 22.65 13.18 19.03
C MET A 45 23.78 14.20 19.30
N GLU A 46 24.91 13.79 19.87
CA GLU A 46 26.05 14.67 20.11
C GLU A 46 26.76 15.07 18.80
N GLN A 47 26.81 14.19 17.80
CA GLN A 47 27.40 14.49 16.49
C GLN A 47 26.54 15.42 15.62
N VAL A 48 25.23 15.48 15.88
CA VAL A 48 24.29 16.35 15.14
C VAL A 48 24.41 17.83 15.55
N ARG A 49 25.01 18.13 16.71
CA ARG A 49 25.07 19.51 17.25
C ARG A 49 26.08 20.44 16.56
N ASP A 50 27.03 19.90 15.80
CA ASP A 50 28.09 20.69 15.13
C ASP A 50 27.85 20.94 13.63
N ILE A 51 26.64 20.68 13.13
CA ILE A 51 26.28 21.03 11.75
C ILE A 51 25.90 22.51 11.71
N ASP A 52 26.72 23.33 11.05
CA ASP A 52 26.43 24.75 10.85
C ASP A 52 25.20 24.92 9.95
N ILE A 53 24.05 25.15 10.59
CA ILE A 53 22.72 25.30 9.96
C ILE A 53 22.73 26.43 8.90
N LEU A 54 23.58 27.44 9.07
CA LEU A 54 23.61 28.62 8.23
C LEU A 54 24.43 28.42 6.95
N ASN A 55 25.30 27.41 6.92
CA ASN A 55 26.15 27.08 5.78
C ASN A 55 25.76 25.77 5.10
N LEU A 56 24.50 25.32 5.24
CA LEU A 56 24.03 24.18 4.45
C LEU A 56 23.95 24.53 2.97
N PRO A 57 24.36 23.60 2.08
CA PRO A 57 24.16 23.78 0.65
C PRO A 57 22.66 23.89 0.34
N PRO A 58 22.26 24.79 -0.58
CA PRO A 58 20.86 24.97 -0.93
C PRO A 58 20.27 23.66 -1.47
N ARG A 59 19.05 23.32 -1.02
CA ARG A 59 18.36 22.05 -1.33
C ARG A 59 18.39 21.68 -2.82
N LYS A 60 18.32 22.68 -3.70
CA LYS A 60 18.38 22.53 -5.15
C LYS A 60 19.70 21.95 -5.66
N GLU A 61 20.83 22.23 -5.01
CA GLU A 61 22.14 21.74 -5.44
C GLU A 61 22.38 20.29 -5.03
N VAL A 62 21.86 19.90 -3.87
CA VAL A 62 21.98 18.53 -3.33
C VAL A 62 20.99 17.58 -4.02
N HIS A 63 19.76 18.04 -4.28
CA HIS A 63 18.69 17.20 -4.82
C HIS A 63 18.36 17.46 -6.30
N GLY A 64 18.90 18.52 -6.92
CA GLY A 64 18.60 18.90 -8.31
C GLY A 64 19.45 18.21 -9.38
N LYS A 65 20.51 17.47 -9.01
CA LYS A 65 21.40 16.78 -9.96
C LYS A 65 20.87 15.43 -10.47
N MET A 66 19.67 15.04 -10.10
CA MET A 66 19.06 13.85 -10.68
C MET A 66 18.39 14.21 -12.00
N LEU A 67 19.15 14.12 -13.10
CA LEU A 67 18.63 13.83 -14.44
C LEU A 67 17.97 12.44 -14.48
N LYS A 68 17.15 12.12 -13.48
CA LYS A 68 16.40 10.87 -13.42
C LYS A 68 15.35 10.96 -14.51
N ARG A 69 15.66 10.35 -15.65
CA ARG A 69 14.70 10.04 -16.72
C ARG A 69 13.44 9.50 -16.05
N THR A 70 12.30 10.11 -16.35
CA THR A 70 11.00 9.65 -15.87
C THR A 70 10.80 8.22 -16.37
N HIS A 71 10.97 7.25 -15.48
CA HIS A 71 10.69 5.86 -15.78
C HIS A 71 9.18 5.69 -15.81
N ILE A 72 8.61 5.62 -17.01
CA ILE A 72 7.21 5.26 -17.20
C ILE A 72 7.08 3.79 -16.78
N LYS A 73 6.49 3.56 -15.60
CA LYS A 73 6.16 2.20 -15.13
C LYS A 73 4.88 1.76 -15.81
N ILE A 74 4.99 0.97 -16.88
CA ILE A 74 3.84 0.24 -17.41
C ILE A 74 3.51 -0.86 -16.40
N SER A 75 2.37 -0.73 -15.74
CA SER A 75 1.90 -1.69 -14.77
C SER A 75 1.18 -2.85 -15.48
N ILE A 76 1.22 -4.04 -14.87
CA ILE A 76 0.52 -5.25 -15.33
C ILE A 76 -0.97 -4.98 -15.71
N PRO A 77 -1.76 -4.20 -14.95
CA PRO A 77 -3.14 -3.90 -15.35
C PRO A 77 -3.24 -3.08 -16.65
N LEU A 78 -2.29 -2.19 -16.94
CA LEU A 78 -2.27 -1.46 -18.22
C LEU A 78 -2.00 -2.40 -19.40
N LEU A 79 -1.12 -3.38 -19.23
CA LEU A 79 -0.85 -4.39 -20.26
C LEU A 79 -2.08 -5.27 -20.53
N ARG A 80 -2.80 -5.67 -19.47
CA ARG A 80 -4.06 -6.43 -19.60
C ARG A 80 -5.11 -5.64 -20.37
N LEU A 81 -5.25 -4.35 -20.07
CA LEU A 81 -6.19 -3.47 -20.77
C LEU A 81 -5.81 -3.32 -22.25
N LEU A 82 -4.52 -3.10 -22.56
CA LEU A 82 -4.04 -3.02 -23.93
C LEU A 82 -4.34 -4.30 -24.72
N PHE A 83 -4.11 -5.47 -24.12
CA PHE A 83 -4.40 -6.76 -24.74
C PHE A 83 -5.88 -6.90 -25.09
N VAL A 84 -6.79 -6.54 -24.18
CA VAL A 84 -8.24 -6.59 -24.42
C VAL A 84 -8.64 -5.65 -25.56
N ILE A 85 -8.09 -4.44 -25.61
CA ILE A 85 -8.36 -3.48 -26.68
C ILE A 85 -7.90 -4.03 -28.03
N ILE A 86 -6.69 -4.60 -28.10
CA ILE A 86 -6.16 -5.21 -29.32
C ILE A 86 -7.02 -6.39 -29.76
N LEU A 87 -7.46 -7.23 -28.82
CA LEU A 87 -8.35 -8.35 -29.11
C LEU A 87 -9.68 -7.88 -29.70
N LEU A 88 -10.29 -6.86 -29.09
CA LEU A 88 -11.54 -6.26 -29.59
C LEU A 88 -11.37 -5.65 -30.98
N LEU A 89 -10.26 -4.94 -31.23
CA LEU A 89 -9.95 -4.41 -32.56
C LEU A 89 -9.75 -5.53 -33.57
N GLY A 90 -9.04 -6.60 -33.22
CA GLY A 90 -8.86 -7.76 -34.09
C GLY A 90 -10.18 -8.42 -34.47
N ILE A 91 -11.08 -8.59 -33.51
CA ILE A 91 -12.44 -9.10 -33.77
C ILE A 91 -13.22 -8.14 -34.65
N GLY A 92 -13.18 -6.84 -34.37
CA GLY A 92 -13.88 -5.81 -35.15
C GLY A 92 -13.39 -5.75 -36.60
N VAL A 93 -12.08 -5.78 -36.83
CA VAL A 93 -11.47 -5.80 -38.17
C VAL A 93 -11.78 -7.12 -38.89
N GLY A 94 -11.72 -8.26 -38.18
CA GLY A 94 -12.09 -9.54 -38.76
C GLY A 94 -13.56 -9.58 -39.17
N ALA A 95 -14.46 -9.13 -38.31
CA ALA A 95 -15.88 -9.03 -38.60
C ALA A 95 -16.16 -8.09 -39.79
N TYR A 96 -15.46 -6.95 -39.86
CA TYR A 96 -15.54 -6.03 -41.00
C TYR A 96 -15.09 -6.69 -42.31
N TYR A 97 -14.03 -7.49 -42.30
CA TYR A 97 -13.56 -8.15 -43.52
C TYR A 97 -14.50 -9.25 -44.01
N PHE A 98 -15.16 -9.98 -43.09
CA PHE A 98 -16.08 -11.07 -43.43
C PHE A 98 -17.51 -10.61 -43.75
N TYR A 99 -18.00 -9.55 -43.09
CA TYR A 99 -19.41 -9.15 -43.14
C TYR A 99 -19.62 -7.66 -43.48
N GLY A 100 -18.58 -7.00 -44.02
CA GLY A 100 -18.48 -5.53 -44.07
C GLY A 100 -19.68 -4.78 -44.64
N GLU A 101 -20.17 -5.16 -45.83
CA GLU A 101 -21.30 -4.46 -46.48
C GLU A 101 -22.61 -4.71 -45.74
N GLU A 102 -22.92 -5.97 -45.40
CA GLU A 102 -24.18 -6.34 -44.72
C GLU A 102 -24.29 -5.73 -43.31
N MET A 103 -23.19 -5.63 -42.58
CA MET A 103 -23.18 -5.06 -41.23
C MET A 103 -23.31 -3.55 -41.24
N ILE A 104 -22.65 -2.85 -42.16
CA ILE A 104 -22.78 -1.39 -42.31
C ILE A 104 -24.21 -1.01 -42.71
N ASP A 105 -24.84 -1.80 -43.58
CA ASP A 105 -26.22 -1.61 -44.00
C ASP A 105 -27.22 -1.85 -42.85
N MET A 106 -26.93 -2.78 -41.94
CA MET A 106 -27.75 -3.00 -40.74
C MET A 106 -27.62 -1.88 -39.70
N PHE A 107 -26.42 -1.31 -39.52
CA PHE A 107 -26.20 -0.20 -38.59
C PHE A 107 -26.63 1.17 -39.13
N SER A 108 -26.72 1.32 -40.45
CA SER A 108 -27.19 2.56 -41.09
C SER A 108 -28.70 2.62 -41.27
N ASN A 109 -29.39 1.47 -41.28
CA ASN A 109 -30.85 1.37 -41.35
C ASN A 109 -31.55 1.24 -39.98
N ILE A 110 -30.83 1.37 -38.88
CA ILE A 110 -31.38 1.47 -37.51
C ILE A 110 -31.47 2.94 -37.08
#